data_AF-B4XH88-F1
#
_entry.id   AF-B4XH88-F1
#
_cell.length_a   1.000
_cell.length_b   1.000
_cell.length_c   1.000
_cell.angle_alpha   90.00
_cell.angle_beta   90.00
_cell.angle_gamma   90.00
#
_symmetry.space_group_name_H-M   'P 1'
#
loop_
_entity.id
_entity.type
_entity.pdbx_description
1 polymer ?
#
loop_
_entity_poly.entity_id
_entity_poly.type
_entity_poly.pdbx_seq_one_letter_code
_entity_poly.pdbx_strand_id
1 'polypeptide(L)'
;MERKKYCLTENYIEKYGRILYQIQALQDFSYVKAGELGGFIESEDNLSQADHCWVACGVLIYGNAKVLDNAIVSGNVEICDHAQIYGYAKVDAYGGSYAFINDNVEIFGYAYLSISGCDISQKLSLTDNVKVFDNARIDGGIHIFNNAQIYGNAHICGAGRIWDNTKIFGNAHIMNIFGYFKIAGNAEISGGYITDSAGVIGNAKVRNGQIYGSSKILGNAIIDEKAVVRGSANIGNNAYLKREEDCFCCVMGKNNYEISFYNTLNDGIWVSYVNEFDEEKIEHCSGIDDFLTFAKQHYAEKEYREFELLVALVKSRILGK
;
A
#
# COMPACT_ATOMS: atom_id res chain seq x y z
N MET A 1 4.78 9.41 45.37
CA MET A 1 4.10 8.50 44.43
C MET A 1 3.44 9.37 43.39
N GLU A 2 3.83 9.22 42.13
CA GLU A 2 3.07 9.82 41.03
C GLU A 2 1.66 9.24 41.03
N ARG A 3 0.66 10.08 40.76
CA ARG A 3 -0.74 9.67 40.71
C ARG A 3 -0.94 8.85 39.44
N LYS A 4 -1.31 7.57 39.59
CA LYS A 4 -1.62 6.69 38.45
C LYS A 4 -2.77 7.27 37.61
N LYS A 5 -2.64 7.15 36.29
CA LYS A 5 -3.64 7.53 35.28
C LYS A 5 -4.77 6.51 35.20
N TYR A 6 -4.44 5.22 35.29
CA TYR A 6 -5.41 4.12 35.25
C TYR A 6 -4.97 2.96 36.16
N CYS A 7 -5.89 2.04 36.46
CA CYS A 7 -5.61 0.76 37.11
C CYS A 7 -6.09 -0.43 36.26
N LEU A 8 -5.56 -1.62 36.56
CA LEU A 8 -6.11 -2.90 36.11
C LEU A 8 -7.26 -3.30 37.06
N THR A 9 -8.40 -3.71 36.49
CA THR A 9 -9.57 -4.17 37.26
C THR A 9 -9.51 -5.68 37.51
N GLU A 10 -10.47 -6.21 38.28
CA GLU A 10 -10.65 -7.66 38.48
C GLU A 10 -11.27 -8.35 37.24
N ASN A 11 -11.80 -7.60 36.28
CA ASN A 11 -12.36 -8.15 35.05
C ASN A 11 -11.22 -8.52 34.09
N TYR A 12 -11.22 -9.77 33.64
CA TYR A 12 -10.19 -10.27 32.74
C TYR A 12 -10.76 -11.19 31.66
N ILE A 13 -9.99 -11.35 30.60
CA ILE A 13 -10.22 -12.37 29.57
C ILE A 13 -8.98 -13.25 29.41
N GLU A 14 -9.18 -14.46 28.92
CA GLU A 14 -8.09 -15.34 28.51
C GLU A 14 -7.96 -15.32 26.99
N LYS A 15 -6.76 -15.01 26.49
CA LYS A 15 -6.45 -14.95 25.06
C LYS A 15 -5.12 -15.65 24.82
N TYR A 16 -5.12 -16.71 24.01
CA TYR A 16 -3.91 -17.50 23.69
C TYR A 16 -3.10 -17.95 24.92
N GLY A 17 -3.78 -18.31 26.03
CA GLY A 17 -3.14 -18.71 27.29
C GLY A 17 -2.58 -17.54 28.13
N ARG A 18 -2.92 -16.29 27.78
CA ARG A 18 -2.57 -15.07 28.52
C ARG A 18 -3.81 -14.48 29.19
N ILE A 19 -3.62 -13.87 30.35
CA ILE A 19 -4.68 -13.14 31.06
C ILE A 19 -4.53 -11.66 30.74
N LEU A 20 -5.57 -11.04 30.23
CA LEU A 20 -5.62 -9.60 29.97
C LEU A 20 -6.64 -8.96 30.89
N TYR A 21 -6.26 -7.90 31.59
CA TYR A 21 -7.09 -7.19 32.55
C TYR A 21 -7.70 -5.94 31.91
N GLN A 22 -8.99 -5.71 32.17
CA GLN A 22 -9.64 -4.49 31.73
C GLN A 22 -9.09 -3.30 32.50
N ILE A 23 -8.81 -2.20 31.81
CA ILE A 23 -8.34 -0.96 32.44
C ILE A 23 -9.50 -0.06 32.87
N GLN A 24 -9.27 0.72 33.92
CA GLN A 24 -10.17 1.78 34.37
C GLN A 24 -9.41 3.08 34.65
N ALA A 25 -9.90 4.19 34.11
CA ALA A 25 -9.31 5.52 34.34
C ALA A 25 -9.51 5.95 35.81
N LEU A 26 -8.45 6.51 36.43
CA LEU A 26 -8.46 6.99 37.82
C LEU A 26 -8.62 8.51 37.94
N GLN A 27 -8.54 9.22 36.83
CA GLN A 27 -8.66 10.67 36.73
C GLN A 27 -9.12 11.07 35.34
N ASP A 28 -9.59 12.30 35.18
CA ASP A 28 -9.89 12.90 33.89
C ASP A 28 -8.58 13.25 33.15
N PHE A 29 -8.49 12.90 31.86
CA PHE A 29 -7.41 13.33 30.97
C PHE A 29 -7.86 13.24 29.51
N SER A 30 -7.44 14.19 28.67
CA SER A 30 -7.91 14.27 27.28
C SER A 30 -9.45 14.22 27.22
N TYR A 31 -10.03 13.26 26.50
CA TYR A 31 -11.47 13.00 26.44
C TYR A 31 -11.96 11.92 27.43
N VAL A 32 -11.06 11.28 28.18
CA VAL A 32 -11.35 10.17 29.09
C VAL A 32 -11.77 10.70 30.47
N LYS A 33 -12.82 10.12 31.05
CA LYS A 33 -13.34 10.49 32.38
C LYS A 33 -12.92 9.52 33.48
N ALA A 34 -12.73 10.02 34.69
CA ALA A 34 -12.49 9.19 35.85
C ALA A 34 -13.60 8.12 36.00
N GLY A 35 -13.20 6.86 36.15
CA GLY A 35 -14.08 5.70 36.23
C GLY A 35 -14.42 5.05 34.89
N GLU A 36 -14.06 5.67 33.76
CA GLU A 36 -14.28 5.12 32.42
C GLU A 36 -13.49 3.81 32.20
N LEU A 37 -14.15 2.80 31.65
CA LEU A 37 -13.54 1.52 31.31
C LEU A 37 -12.95 1.56 29.90
N GLY A 38 -11.74 1.03 29.76
CA GLY A 38 -11.03 0.91 28.48
C GLY A 38 -10.96 -0.53 27.97
N GLY A 39 -9.95 -0.77 27.13
CA GLY A 39 -9.59 -2.09 26.60
C GLY A 39 -8.95 -3.02 27.65
N PHE A 40 -8.38 -4.12 27.17
CA PHE A 40 -7.72 -5.14 27.99
C PHE A 40 -6.22 -5.18 27.70
N ILE A 41 -5.40 -5.16 28.75
CA ILE A 41 -3.95 -5.23 28.64
C ILE A 41 -3.37 -6.35 29.53
N GLU A 42 -2.25 -6.96 29.15
CA GLU A 42 -1.59 -8.03 29.93
C GLU A 42 -0.95 -7.47 31.21
N SER A 43 -0.28 -6.32 31.13
CA SER A 43 0.33 -5.65 32.28
C SER A 43 0.37 -4.13 32.12
N GLU A 44 0.74 -3.41 33.18
CA GLU A 44 0.98 -1.95 33.11
C GLU A 44 2.15 -1.57 32.18
N ASP A 45 2.97 -2.53 31.72
CA ASP A 45 4.04 -2.25 30.74
C ASP A 45 3.49 -2.02 29.32
N ASN A 46 2.25 -2.46 29.05
CA ASN A 46 1.64 -2.35 27.72
C ASN A 46 1.03 -0.96 27.42
N LEU A 47 0.72 -0.17 28.45
CA LEU A 47 0.12 1.15 28.30
C LEU A 47 0.80 2.14 29.25
N SER A 48 1.32 3.25 28.72
CA SER A 48 2.03 4.21 29.58
C SER A 48 1.11 4.86 30.62
N GLN A 49 1.60 5.00 31.86
CA GLN A 49 0.97 5.83 32.90
C GLN A 49 1.21 7.33 32.68
N ALA A 50 2.19 7.70 31.85
CA ALA A 50 2.48 9.08 31.47
C ALA A 50 1.61 9.55 30.29
N ASP A 51 1.60 10.87 30.07
CA ASP A 51 0.91 11.54 28.97
C ASP A 51 -0.56 11.09 28.78
N HIS A 52 -1.08 11.20 27.57
CA HIS A 52 -2.51 11.07 27.28
C HIS A 52 -2.88 9.80 26.51
N CYS A 53 -1.98 8.83 26.39
CA CYS A 53 -2.28 7.61 25.67
C CYS A 53 -3.44 6.83 26.32
N TRP A 54 -4.29 6.24 25.48
CA TRP A 54 -5.48 5.50 25.92
C TRP A 54 -5.88 4.42 24.94
N VAL A 55 -6.42 3.33 25.49
CA VAL A 55 -6.96 2.21 24.72
C VAL A 55 -8.43 2.02 25.09
N ALA A 56 -9.31 2.26 24.12
CA ALA A 56 -10.75 2.20 24.34
C ALA A 56 -11.27 0.76 24.38
N CYS A 57 -12.54 0.59 24.73
CA CYS A 57 -13.21 -0.70 24.74
C CYS A 57 -13.07 -1.42 23.36
N GLY A 58 -12.83 -2.72 23.40
CA GLY A 58 -12.58 -3.57 22.21
C GLY A 58 -11.11 -3.77 21.86
N VAL A 59 -10.20 -2.97 22.43
CA VAL A 59 -8.76 -3.07 22.18
C VAL A 59 -8.11 -4.11 23.09
N LEU A 60 -7.26 -4.96 22.51
CA LEU A 60 -6.47 -5.97 23.23
C LEU A 60 -4.97 -5.70 23.03
N ILE A 61 -4.20 -5.62 24.12
CA ILE A 61 -2.74 -5.46 24.07
C ILE A 61 -2.06 -6.51 24.94
N TYR A 62 -1.09 -7.22 24.38
CA TYR A 62 -0.38 -8.27 25.10
C TYR A 62 1.03 -8.52 24.55
N GLY A 63 1.82 -9.35 25.24
CA GLY A 63 3.24 -9.51 24.96
C GLY A 63 4.04 -8.26 25.31
N ASN A 64 5.06 -7.93 24.50
CA ASN A 64 5.91 -6.76 24.69
C ASN A 64 5.36 -5.51 23.98
N ALA A 65 4.13 -5.55 23.47
CA ALA A 65 3.52 -4.44 22.75
C ALA A 65 3.26 -3.24 23.67
N LYS A 66 3.39 -2.03 23.13
CA LYS A 66 3.29 -0.79 23.92
C LYS A 66 2.48 0.30 23.24
N VAL A 67 1.63 0.97 24.00
CA VAL A 67 0.97 2.22 23.62
C VAL A 67 1.43 3.34 24.54
N LEU A 68 2.07 4.36 23.96
CA LEU A 68 2.84 5.39 24.66
C LEU A 68 2.42 6.81 24.25
N ASP A 69 2.99 7.81 24.92
CA ASP A 69 2.81 9.24 24.66
C ASP A 69 1.33 9.68 24.59
N ASN A 70 0.88 10.23 23.46
CA ASN A 70 -0.50 10.69 23.23
C ASN A 70 -1.24 9.78 22.23
N ALA A 71 -0.75 8.56 22.01
CA ALA A 71 -1.35 7.62 21.07
C ALA A 71 -2.72 7.13 21.54
N ILE A 72 -3.66 6.99 20.60
CA ILE A 72 -5.04 6.58 20.88
C ILE A 72 -5.37 5.35 20.03
N VAL A 73 -5.89 4.31 20.67
CA VAL A 73 -6.34 3.11 19.98
C VAL A 73 -7.78 2.83 20.36
N SER A 74 -8.65 2.61 19.38
CA SER A 74 -10.08 2.40 19.63
C SER A 74 -10.73 1.36 18.72
N GLY A 75 -11.78 0.71 19.23
CA GLY A 75 -12.51 -0.30 18.49
C GLY A 75 -11.85 -1.68 18.53
N ASN A 76 -12.12 -2.54 17.55
CA ASN A 76 -11.65 -3.92 17.54
C ASN A 76 -10.20 -4.03 17.03
N VAL A 77 -9.25 -3.63 17.88
CA VAL A 77 -7.81 -3.62 17.55
C VAL A 77 -7.07 -4.58 18.47
N GLU A 78 -6.20 -5.42 17.90
CA GLU A 78 -5.34 -6.33 18.66
C GLU A 78 -3.87 -6.03 18.35
N ILE A 79 -3.10 -5.77 19.41
CA ILE A 79 -1.70 -5.33 19.34
C ILE A 79 -0.84 -6.31 20.16
N CYS A 80 0.16 -6.93 19.54
CA CYS A 80 0.99 -7.91 20.22
C CYS A 80 2.47 -7.91 19.80
N ASP A 81 3.21 -8.87 20.36
CA ASP A 81 4.65 -9.06 20.17
C ASP A 81 5.47 -7.85 20.60
N HIS A 82 6.19 -7.16 19.70
CA HIS A 82 7.01 -5.99 20.01
C HIS A 82 6.45 -4.70 19.40
N ALA A 83 5.19 -4.70 18.95
CA ALA A 83 4.59 -3.56 18.28
C ALA A 83 4.47 -2.34 19.19
N GLN A 84 4.75 -1.15 18.67
CA GLN A 84 4.72 0.11 19.41
C GLN A 84 3.88 1.16 18.70
N ILE A 85 2.98 1.79 19.45
CA ILE A 85 2.18 2.92 18.99
C ILE A 85 2.45 4.11 19.91
N TYR A 86 2.97 5.20 19.38
CA TYR A 86 3.46 6.33 20.19
C TYR A 86 3.32 7.68 19.45
N GLY A 87 3.81 8.78 20.03
CA GLY A 87 3.57 10.13 19.53
C GLY A 87 2.09 10.54 19.64
N TYR A 88 1.49 10.98 18.53
CA TYR A 88 0.08 11.36 18.39
C TYR A 88 -0.67 10.40 17.45
N ALA A 89 -0.14 9.19 17.25
CA ALA A 89 -0.72 8.20 16.35
C ALA A 89 -2.12 7.76 16.80
N LYS A 90 -2.96 7.43 15.83
CA LYS A 90 -4.33 6.95 16.05
C LYS A 90 -4.60 5.69 15.25
N VAL A 91 -5.20 4.69 15.89
CA VAL A 91 -5.63 3.45 15.24
C VAL A 91 -7.07 3.11 15.63
N ASP A 92 -7.95 3.08 14.65
CA ASP A 92 -9.39 2.91 14.86
C ASP A 92 -9.96 1.75 14.01
N ALA A 93 -10.75 0.86 14.62
CA ALA A 93 -11.43 -0.24 13.93
C ALA A 93 -12.90 -0.38 14.36
N TYR A 94 -13.84 0.07 13.53
CA TYR A 94 -15.26 0.16 13.88
C TYR A 94 -16.18 -0.58 12.90
N GLY A 95 -17.48 -0.70 13.25
CA GLY A 95 -18.50 -1.23 12.33
C GLY A 95 -18.37 -2.72 12.03
N GLY A 96 -17.83 -3.51 12.96
CA GLY A 96 -17.56 -4.94 12.76
C GLY A 96 -16.22 -5.24 12.07
N SER A 97 -15.48 -4.21 11.64
CA SER A 97 -14.13 -4.36 11.12
C SER A 97 -13.12 -4.63 12.25
N TYR A 98 -11.92 -5.08 11.87
CA TYR A 98 -10.87 -5.49 12.79
C TYR A 98 -9.49 -5.05 12.31
N ALA A 99 -8.61 -4.67 13.24
CA ALA A 99 -7.21 -4.34 12.97
C ALA A 99 -6.26 -5.20 13.81
N PHE A 100 -5.14 -5.63 13.22
CA PHE A 100 -4.12 -6.44 13.90
C PHE A 100 -2.74 -5.89 13.61
N ILE A 101 -1.99 -5.69 14.68
CA ILE A 101 -0.68 -5.08 14.66
C ILE A 101 0.25 -5.96 15.51
N ASN A 102 1.22 -6.62 14.90
CA ASN A 102 2.09 -7.56 15.61
C ASN A 102 3.56 -7.44 15.17
N ASP A 103 4.41 -8.36 15.61
CA ASP A 103 5.86 -8.34 15.37
C ASP A 103 6.55 -7.05 15.84
N ASN A 104 7.36 -6.38 15.01
CA ASN A 104 8.14 -5.18 15.34
C ASN A 104 7.57 -3.90 14.70
N VAL A 105 6.25 -3.83 14.52
CA VAL A 105 5.59 -2.67 13.89
C VAL A 105 5.71 -1.41 14.73
N GLU A 106 6.04 -0.28 14.11
CA GLU A 106 6.05 1.04 14.75
C GLU A 106 5.07 2.01 14.08
N ILE A 107 4.14 2.56 14.85
CA ILE A 107 3.19 3.58 14.40
C ILE A 107 3.36 4.84 15.27
N PHE A 108 3.79 5.95 14.66
CA PHE A 108 4.14 7.15 15.43
C PHE A 108 3.92 8.46 14.66
N GLY A 109 4.34 9.59 15.23
CA GLY A 109 4.06 10.91 14.67
C GLY A 109 2.57 11.24 14.77
N TYR A 110 1.96 11.73 13.70
CA TYR A 110 0.52 12.01 13.55
C TYR A 110 -0.16 10.97 12.63
N ALA A 111 0.40 9.76 12.52
CA ALA A 111 -0.15 8.72 11.68
C ALA A 111 -1.58 8.35 12.09
N TYR A 112 -2.45 8.15 11.11
CA TYR A 112 -3.83 7.74 11.34
C TYR A 112 -4.17 6.51 10.50
N LEU A 113 -4.51 5.43 11.19
CA LEU A 113 -4.93 4.18 10.59
C LEU A 113 -6.38 3.92 10.99
N SER A 114 -7.24 3.68 10.00
CA SER A 114 -8.64 3.38 10.24
C SER A 114 -9.14 2.22 9.40
N ILE A 115 -10.14 1.52 9.91
CA ILE A 115 -10.98 0.63 9.12
C ILE A 115 -12.40 0.69 9.66
N SER A 116 -13.38 0.97 8.78
CA SER A 116 -14.78 1.05 9.18
C SER A 116 -15.71 0.65 8.04
N GLY A 117 -16.81 -0.02 8.36
CA GLY A 117 -17.90 -0.29 7.40
C GLY A 117 -17.50 -1.16 6.20
N CYS A 118 -16.32 -1.78 6.23
CA CYS A 118 -15.89 -2.74 5.23
C CYS A 118 -16.67 -4.06 5.40
N ASP A 119 -16.80 -4.81 4.31
CA ASP A 119 -17.25 -6.21 4.37
C ASP A 119 -16.53 -6.93 5.52
N ILE A 120 -17.25 -7.73 6.30
CA ILE A 120 -16.79 -8.38 7.55
C ILE A 120 -15.54 -9.25 7.29
N SER A 121 -15.28 -9.57 6.02
CA SER A 121 -14.12 -10.28 5.52
C SER A 121 -12.80 -9.48 5.51
N GLN A 122 -12.86 -8.14 5.58
CA GLN A 122 -11.69 -7.28 5.45
C GLN A 122 -11.09 -6.86 6.80
N LYS A 123 -9.76 -6.87 6.85
CA LYS A 123 -8.95 -6.61 8.04
C LYS A 123 -7.80 -5.68 7.67
N LEU A 124 -7.52 -4.72 8.54
CA LEU A 124 -6.26 -3.98 8.52
C LEU A 124 -5.19 -4.83 9.24
N SER A 125 -4.08 -5.12 8.59
CA SER A 125 -3.02 -5.95 9.19
C SER A 125 -1.65 -5.34 8.95
N LEU A 126 -0.90 -5.13 10.02
CA LEU A 126 0.49 -4.69 9.98
C LEU A 126 1.34 -5.73 10.72
N THR A 127 2.38 -6.26 10.07
CA THR A 127 3.25 -7.32 10.60
C THR A 127 4.72 -7.06 10.27
N ASP A 128 5.63 -7.90 10.76
CA ASP A 128 7.09 -7.80 10.58
C ASP A 128 7.72 -6.48 11.10
N ASN A 129 8.39 -5.68 10.26
CA ASN A 129 9.15 -4.48 10.64
C ASN A 129 8.55 -3.19 10.02
N VAL A 130 7.24 -3.15 9.83
CA VAL A 130 6.55 -2.02 9.18
C VAL A 130 6.64 -0.75 10.04
N LYS A 131 6.83 0.39 9.37
CA LYS A 131 6.77 1.72 10.01
C LYS A 131 5.75 2.63 9.35
N VAL A 132 4.87 3.23 10.15
CA VAL A 132 3.91 4.24 9.69
C VAL A 132 4.05 5.50 10.54
N PHE A 133 4.41 6.63 9.93
CA PHE A 133 4.71 7.85 10.69
C PHE A 133 4.43 9.16 9.93
N ASP A 134 4.88 10.28 10.49
CA ASP A 134 4.54 11.64 10.06
C ASP A 134 3.02 11.86 10.02
N ASN A 135 2.43 12.30 8.91
CA ASN A 135 0.99 12.51 8.75
C ASN A 135 0.33 11.43 7.87
N ALA A 136 0.95 10.25 7.76
CA ALA A 136 0.45 9.17 6.92
C ALA A 136 -0.98 8.76 7.32
N ARG A 137 -1.83 8.53 6.31
CA ARG A 137 -3.22 8.09 6.49
C ARG A 137 -3.47 6.79 5.76
N ILE A 138 -3.99 5.80 6.46
CA ILE A 138 -4.30 4.48 5.92
C ILE A 138 -5.73 4.16 6.30
N ASP A 139 -6.59 3.91 5.32
CA ASP A 139 -8.00 3.60 5.54
C ASP A 139 -8.44 2.35 4.76
N GLY A 140 -8.99 1.35 5.45
CA GLY A 140 -9.55 0.15 4.82
C GLY A 140 -8.77 -1.15 5.05
N GLY A 141 -9.19 -2.22 4.36
CA GLY A 141 -8.66 -3.57 4.47
C GLY A 141 -7.30 -3.78 3.80
N ILE A 142 -6.25 -3.16 4.36
CA ILE A 142 -4.91 -3.17 3.79
C ILE A 142 -3.99 -4.09 4.61
N HIS A 143 -3.18 -4.90 3.90
CA HIS A 143 -2.15 -5.73 4.53
C HIS A 143 -0.76 -5.16 4.23
N ILE A 144 -0.02 -4.85 5.29
CA ILE A 144 1.30 -4.23 5.22
C ILE A 144 2.28 -5.11 6.00
N PHE A 145 3.37 -5.54 5.38
CA PHE A 145 4.30 -6.50 5.99
C PHE A 145 5.73 -6.34 5.45
N ASN A 146 6.66 -7.18 5.91
CA ASN A 146 8.10 -7.07 5.72
C ASN A 146 8.69 -5.75 6.27
N ASN A 147 9.36 -4.94 5.46
CA ASN A 147 10.08 -3.72 5.87
C ASN A 147 9.45 -2.44 5.28
N ALA A 148 8.15 -2.47 4.96
CA ALA A 148 7.47 -1.36 4.31
C ALA A 148 7.43 -0.11 5.21
N GLN A 149 7.62 1.07 4.61
CA GLN A 149 7.60 2.35 5.31
C GLN A 149 6.61 3.31 4.64
N ILE A 150 5.69 3.87 5.44
CA ILE A 150 4.66 4.81 4.97
C ILE A 150 4.75 6.07 5.82
N TYR A 151 5.04 7.20 5.19
CA TYR A 151 5.34 8.46 5.91
C TYR A 151 5.02 9.70 5.08
N GLY A 152 5.46 10.89 5.52
CA GLY A 152 5.02 12.17 4.93
C GLY A 152 3.51 12.39 5.06
N ASN A 153 2.85 12.83 3.99
CA ASN A 153 1.41 13.02 3.90
C ASN A 153 0.73 11.96 3.02
N ALA A 154 1.33 10.77 2.91
CA ALA A 154 0.79 9.70 2.08
C ALA A 154 -0.62 9.32 2.53
N HIS A 155 -1.54 9.14 1.57
CA HIS A 155 -2.90 8.72 1.82
C HIS A 155 -3.22 7.45 1.02
N ILE A 156 -3.50 6.38 1.75
CA ILE A 156 -3.80 5.05 1.20
C ILE A 156 -5.21 4.68 1.64
N CYS A 157 -6.09 4.38 0.69
CA CYS A 157 -7.47 3.99 0.97
C CYS A 157 -7.88 2.78 0.12
N GLY A 158 -8.61 1.84 0.72
CA GLY A 158 -9.22 0.71 0.02
C GLY A 158 -8.76 -0.66 0.49
N ALA A 159 -8.59 -1.58 -0.46
CA ALA A 159 -8.06 -2.92 -0.22
C ALA A 159 -6.81 -3.17 -1.05
N GLY A 160 -5.77 -3.75 -0.43
CA GLY A 160 -4.52 -4.05 -1.13
C GLY A 160 -3.43 -4.65 -0.25
N ARG A 161 -2.26 -4.88 -0.87
CA ARG A 161 -1.03 -5.30 -0.17
C ARG A 161 0.12 -4.36 -0.45
N ILE A 162 0.90 -4.10 0.60
CA ILE A 162 2.12 -3.31 0.57
C ILE A 162 3.20 -4.09 1.31
N TRP A 163 4.29 -4.47 0.63
CA TRP A 163 5.28 -5.33 1.27
C TRP A 163 6.70 -5.12 0.75
N ASP A 164 7.61 -5.99 1.18
CA ASP A 164 9.06 -5.90 0.97
C ASP A 164 9.66 -4.62 1.57
N ASN A 165 10.50 -3.90 0.82
CA ASN A 165 11.18 -2.68 1.25
C ASN A 165 10.53 -1.43 0.65
N THR A 166 9.24 -1.48 0.36
CA THR A 166 8.47 -0.39 -0.25
C THR A 166 8.53 0.88 0.60
N LYS A 167 8.65 2.04 -0.05
CA LYS A 167 8.53 3.36 0.58
C LYS A 167 7.42 4.17 -0.07
N ILE A 168 6.44 4.58 0.71
CA ILE A 168 5.34 5.44 0.29
C ILE A 168 5.38 6.71 1.12
N PHE A 169 5.60 7.86 0.49
CA PHE A 169 5.88 9.10 1.18
C PHE A 169 5.45 10.33 0.39
N GLY A 170 5.79 11.52 0.91
CA GLY A 170 5.40 12.78 0.28
C GLY A 170 3.89 12.92 0.21
N ASN A 171 3.35 13.29 -0.94
CA ASN A 171 1.91 13.48 -1.15
C ASN A 171 1.31 12.36 -2.02
N ALA A 172 1.73 11.12 -1.80
CA ALA A 172 1.24 9.96 -2.54
C ALA A 172 -0.23 9.68 -2.24
N HIS A 173 -1.05 9.46 -3.27
CA HIS A 173 -2.45 9.07 -3.15
C HIS A 173 -2.66 7.69 -3.79
N ILE A 174 -2.93 6.67 -2.97
CA ILE A 174 -3.24 5.32 -3.42
C ILE A 174 -4.69 5.01 -3.03
N MET A 175 -5.57 4.88 -4.02
CA MET A 175 -7.01 4.83 -3.78
C MET A 175 -7.66 3.69 -4.55
N ASN A 176 -8.23 2.72 -3.84
CA ASN A 176 -9.05 1.69 -4.44
C ASN A 176 -10.43 1.62 -3.77
N ILE A 177 -11.49 1.76 -4.57
CA ILE A 177 -12.86 1.51 -4.10
C ILE A 177 -13.34 0.12 -4.55
N PHE A 178 -12.92 -0.30 -5.75
CA PHE A 178 -13.24 -1.61 -6.33
C PHE A 178 -11.96 -2.27 -6.82
N GLY A 179 -11.57 -3.41 -6.22
CA GLY A 179 -10.41 -4.18 -6.64
C GLY A 179 -9.39 -4.41 -5.53
N TYR A 180 -8.13 -4.61 -5.96
CA TYR A 180 -7.04 -4.95 -5.05
C TYR A 180 -5.70 -4.49 -5.61
N PHE A 181 -5.08 -3.48 -4.99
CA PHE A 181 -3.78 -2.98 -5.44
C PHE A 181 -2.62 -3.80 -4.84
N LYS A 182 -1.46 -3.77 -5.50
CA LYS A 182 -0.24 -4.46 -5.06
C LYS A 182 0.98 -3.55 -5.20
N ILE A 183 1.66 -3.29 -4.09
CA ILE A 183 2.90 -2.50 -4.08
C ILE A 183 3.99 -3.29 -3.37
N ALA A 184 5.12 -3.52 -4.04
CA ALA A 184 6.13 -4.48 -3.59
C ALA A 184 7.55 -4.21 -4.11
N GLY A 185 8.51 -4.99 -3.62
CA GLY A 185 9.93 -4.82 -3.93
C GLY A 185 10.56 -3.63 -3.20
N ASN A 186 11.34 -2.85 -3.92
CA ASN A 186 11.95 -1.60 -3.45
C ASN A 186 11.24 -0.38 -4.07
N ALA A 187 9.93 -0.47 -4.32
CA ALA A 187 9.17 0.59 -4.96
C ALA A 187 9.18 1.87 -4.12
N GLU A 188 9.33 3.02 -4.79
CA GLU A 188 9.32 4.35 -4.16
C GLU A 188 8.20 5.22 -4.74
N ILE A 189 7.19 5.52 -3.93
CA ILE A 189 6.04 6.35 -4.32
C ILE A 189 6.07 7.61 -3.47
N SER A 190 6.34 8.76 -4.08
CA SER A 190 6.52 10.05 -3.36
C SER A 190 5.41 11.07 -3.62
N GLY A 191 4.51 10.75 -4.54
CA GLY A 191 3.42 11.60 -4.99
C GLY A 191 2.69 10.94 -6.16
N GLY A 192 1.72 11.66 -6.71
CA GLY A 192 0.87 11.16 -7.80
C GLY A 192 -0.34 10.37 -7.30
N TYR A 193 -1.10 9.83 -8.26
CA TYR A 193 -2.36 9.12 -8.02
C TYR A 193 -2.26 7.72 -8.58
N ILE A 194 -2.39 6.72 -7.72
CA ILE A 194 -2.45 5.30 -8.10
C ILE A 194 -3.83 4.82 -7.69
N THR A 195 -4.66 4.44 -8.66
CA THR A 195 -6.03 4.02 -8.38
C THR A 195 -6.39 2.70 -9.03
N ASP A 196 -7.60 2.23 -8.75
CA ASP A 196 -8.12 0.95 -9.23
C ASP A 196 -7.20 -0.21 -8.79
N SER A 197 -6.96 -1.20 -9.65
CA SER A 197 -6.13 -2.37 -9.32
C SER A 197 -4.68 -2.21 -9.78
N ALA A 198 -4.20 -0.98 -9.92
CA ALA A 198 -2.85 -0.71 -10.38
C ALA A 198 -1.78 -1.28 -9.42
N GLY A 199 -0.70 -1.78 -10.00
CA GLY A 199 0.43 -2.36 -9.26
C GLY A 199 1.73 -1.61 -9.50
N VAL A 200 2.54 -1.46 -8.45
CA VAL A 200 3.89 -0.87 -8.54
C VAL A 200 4.87 -1.81 -7.85
N ILE A 201 5.70 -2.50 -8.63
CA ILE A 201 6.51 -3.64 -8.16
C ILE A 201 7.96 -3.49 -8.63
N GLY A 202 8.91 -3.99 -7.84
CA GLY A 202 10.33 -3.97 -8.17
C GLY A 202 10.99 -2.70 -7.64
N ASN A 203 11.86 -2.06 -8.40
CA ASN A 203 12.50 -0.79 -8.06
C ASN A 203 11.78 0.41 -8.69
N ALA A 204 10.51 0.24 -9.08
CA ALA A 204 9.74 1.24 -9.78
C ALA A 204 9.54 2.50 -8.92
N LYS A 205 9.51 3.67 -9.58
CA LYS A 205 9.38 4.97 -8.92
C LYS A 205 8.21 5.76 -9.46
N VAL A 206 7.37 6.25 -8.56
CA VAL A 206 6.25 7.14 -8.89
C VAL A 206 6.45 8.44 -8.12
N ARG A 207 6.62 9.55 -8.84
CA ARG A 207 6.88 10.85 -8.21
C ARG A 207 5.66 11.77 -8.21
N ASN A 208 5.03 11.95 -9.37
CA ASN A 208 3.84 12.78 -9.52
C ASN A 208 2.85 12.28 -10.58
N GLY A 209 3.20 11.22 -11.32
CA GLY A 209 2.36 10.72 -12.39
C GLY A 209 1.11 9.99 -11.90
N GLN A 210 0.25 9.66 -12.85
CA GLN A 210 -1.06 9.08 -12.62
C GLN A 210 -1.11 7.67 -13.20
N ILE A 211 -1.56 6.70 -12.40
CA ILE A 211 -1.61 5.29 -12.75
C ILE A 211 -3.01 4.76 -12.43
N TYR A 212 -3.69 4.25 -13.45
CA TYR A 212 -5.10 3.87 -13.42
C TYR A 212 -5.31 2.44 -13.94
N GLY A 213 -6.50 1.90 -13.71
CA GLY A 213 -6.93 0.60 -14.22
C GLY A 213 -6.19 -0.58 -13.58
N SER A 214 -5.86 -1.57 -14.40
CA SER A 214 -5.10 -2.76 -14.02
C SER A 214 -3.62 -2.63 -14.40
N SER A 215 -3.13 -1.41 -14.58
CA SER A 215 -1.77 -1.13 -15.04
C SER A 215 -0.72 -1.64 -14.06
N LYS A 216 0.40 -2.13 -14.59
CA LYS A 216 1.53 -2.65 -13.81
C LYS A 216 2.78 -1.84 -14.14
N ILE A 217 3.35 -1.22 -13.12
CA ILE A 217 4.65 -0.54 -13.20
C ILE A 217 5.68 -1.46 -12.55
N LEU A 218 6.63 -1.93 -13.35
CA LEU A 218 7.56 -3.01 -12.99
C LEU A 218 9.02 -2.58 -13.14
N GLY A 219 9.93 -3.36 -12.55
CA GLY A 219 11.37 -3.19 -12.77
C GLY A 219 11.89 -1.86 -12.23
N ASN A 220 12.62 -1.10 -13.05
CA ASN A 220 13.15 0.22 -12.68
C ASN A 220 12.35 1.37 -13.33
N ALA A 221 11.11 1.12 -13.76
CA ALA A 221 10.29 2.11 -14.44
C ALA A 221 10.05 3.35 -13.57
N ILE A 222 10.11 4.53 -14.17
CA ILE A 222 9.92 5.82 -13.52
C ILE A 222 8.72 6.54 -14.15
N ILE A 223 7.69 6.81 -13.35
CA ILE A 223 6.50 7.57 -13.72
C ILE A 223 6.56 8.93 -13.01
N ASP A 224 6.73 10.00 -13.79
CA ASP A 224 7.05 11.33 -13.28
C ASP A 224 6.14 12.41 -13.88
N GLU A 225 6.21 13.61 -13.31
CA GLU A 225 5.55 14.82 -13.79
C GLU A 225 4.08 14.62 -14.17
N LYS A 226 3.74 14.68 -15.46
CA LYS A 226 2.38 14.58 -16.01
C LYS A 226 2.13 13.25 -16.70
N ALA A 227 2.95 12.23 -16.46
CA ALA A 227 2.76 10.92 -17.07
C ALA A 227 1.41 10.31 -16.64
N VAL A 228 0.72 9.70 -17.59
CA VAL A 228 -0.53 8.99 -17.37
C VAL A 228 -0.41 7.57 -17.91
N VAL A 229 -0.58 6.59 -17.03
CA VAL A 229 -0.62 5.17 -17.36
C VAL A 229 -2.02 4.66 -17.03
N ARG A 230 -2.70 4.00 -17.97
CA ARG A 230 -4.10 3.60 -17.84
C ARG A 230 -4.40 2.31 -18.59
N GLY A 231 -5.56 1.72 -18.27
CA GLY A 231 -6.00 0.45 -18.86
C GLY A 231 -5.28 -0.71 -18.19
N SER A 232 -4.81 -1.67 -18.99
CA SER A 232 -4.01 -2.81 -18.52
C SER A 232 -2.52 -2.64 -18.88
N ALA A 233 -2.03 -1.40 -18.91
CA ALA A 233 -0.69 -1.11 -19.41
C ALA A 233 0.38 -1.77 -18.55
N ASN A 234 1.38 -2.37 -19.19
CA ASN A 234 2.54 -2.91 -18.50
C ASN A 234 3.81 -2.13 -18.84
N ILE A 235 4.33 -1.41 -17.87
CA ILE A 235 5.45 -0.50 -18.03
C ILE A 235 6.60 -1.04 -17.20
N GLY A 236 7.59 -1.62 -17.89
CA GLY A 236 8.68 -2.35 -17.26
C GLY A 236 10.06 -1.80 -17.56
N ASN A 237 11.06 -2.59 -17.16
CA ASN A 237 12.49 -2.33 -17.40
C ASN A 237 12.94 -0.93 -16.95
N ASN A 238 13.50 -0.11 -17.85
CA ASN A 238 13.99 1.25 -17.56
C ASN A 238 13.10 2.34 -18.20
N ALA A 239 11.78 2.10 -18.25
CA ALA A 239 10.82 3.08 -18.73
C ALA A 239 10.99 4.42 -17.99
N TYR A 240 10.85 5.53 -18.72
CA TYR A 240 10.85 6.87 -18.15
C TYR A 240 9.78 7.73 -18.79
N LEU A 241 8.67 7.91 -18.08
CA LEU A 241 7.50 8.62 -18.56
C LEU A 241 7.36 9.95 -17.82
N LYS A 242 7.20 11.04 -18.56
CA LYS A 242 6.99 12.39 -18.02
C LYS A 242 5.72 13.05 -18.53
N ARG A 243 5.22 12.62 -19.68
CA ARG A 243 4.07 13.17 -20.40
C ARG A 243 3.01 12.09 -20.61
N GLU A 244 1.78 12.51 -20.85
CA GLU A 244 0.66 11.59 -21.16
C GLU A 244 0.95 10.76 -22.43
N GLU A 245 1.64 11.35 -23.41
CA GLU A 245 1.93 10.69 -24.68
C GLU A 245 3.08 9.69 -24.59
N ASP A 246 3.81 9.61 -23.47
CA ASP A 246 4.97 8.72 -23.35
C ASP A 246 4.58 7.23 -23.25
N CYS A 247 3.29 6.92 -23.11
CA CYS A 247 2.75 5.55 -23.06
C CYS A 247 1.52 5.39 -23.96
N PHE A 248 1.48 4.27 -24.69
CA PHE A 248 0.33 3.84 -25.46
C PHE A 248 0.05 2.35 -25.23
N CYS A 249 -1.11 2.03 -24.64
CA CYS A 249 -1.57 0.67 -24.43
C CYS A 249 -2.76 0.36 -25.33
N CYS A 250 -2.75 -0.82 -25.95
CA CYS A 250 -3.86 -1.29 -26.77
C CYS A 250 -4.01 -2.81 -26.68
N VAL A 251 -5.15 -3.28 -27.17
CA VAL A 251 -5.46 -4.69 -27.36
C VAL A 251 -5.46 -5.00 -28.85
N MET A 252 -4.72 -6.02 -29.28
CA MET A 252 -4.54 -6.36 -30.70
C MET A 252 -4.63 -7.86 -30.97
N GLY A 253 -4.92 -8.19 -32.23
CA GLY A 253 -5.02 -9.58 -32.70
C GLY A 253 -6.28 -10.30 -32.25
N LYS A 254 -6.48 -11.52 -32.77
CA LYS A 254 -7.68 -12.34 -32.50
C LYS A 254 -7.79 -12.79 -31.04
N ASN A 255 -6.66 -12.85 -30.35
CA ASN A 255 -6.58 -13.32 -28.97
C ASN A 255 -6.56 -12.17 -27.95
N ASN A 256 -6.83 -10.93 -28.39
CA ASN A 256 -6.90 -9.75 -27.54
C ASN A 256 -5.62 -9.53 -26.70
N TYR A 257 -4.47 -9.50 -27.36
CA TYR A 257 -3.19 -9.27 -26.69
C TYR A 257 -3.05 -7.84 -26.20
N GLU A 258 -2.85 -7.69 -24.90
CA GLU A 258 -2.45 -6.43 -24.28
C GLU A 258 -1.00 -6.14 -24.65
N ILE A 259 -0.78 -5.01 -25.31
CA ILE A 259 0.53 -4.53 -25.73
C ILE A 259 0.68 -3.10 -25.24
N SER A 260 1.81 -2.81 -24.59
CA SER A 260 2.12 -1.46 -24.11
C SER A 260 3.41 -0.96 -24.71
N PHE A 261 3.34 0.19 -25.38
CA PHE A 261 4.50 0.90 -25.90
C PHE A 261 4.82 2.07 -24.98
N TYR A 262 6.09 2.29 -24.69
CA TYR A 262 6.50 3.32 -23.76
C TYR A 262 7.90 3.85 -24.00
N ASN A 263 8.15 5.10 -23.63
CA ASN A 263 9.48 5.71 -23.67
C ASN A 263 10.38 5.19 -22.55
N THR A 264 11.66 5.05 -22.89
CA THR A 264 12.74 4.76 -21.93
C THR A 264 13.72 5.93 -21.86
N LEU A 265 14.50 6.01 -20.78
CA LEU A 265 15.42 7.13 -20.54
C LEU A 265 16.48 7.29 -21.64
N ASN A 266 16.91 6.19 -22.28
CA ASN A 266 18.04 6.19 -23.23
C ASN A 266 17.86 5.32 -24.49
N ASP A 267 16.87 4.43 -24.52
CA ASP A 267 16.81 3.34 -25.51
C ASP A 267 15.60 3.47 -26.46
N GLY A 268 15.04 4.68 -26.55
CA GLY A 268 13.88 4.97 -27.40
C GLY A 268 12.61 4.31 -26.88
N ILE A 269 11.75 3.89 -27.82
CA ILE A 269 10.45 3.28 -27.50
C ILE A 269 10.64 1.78 -27.33
N TRP A 270 10.15 1.28 -26.20
CA TRP A 270 10.07 -0.13 -25.88
C TRP A 270 8.62 -0.61 -25.95
N VAL A 271 8.47 -1.92 -26.06
CA VAL A 271 7.18 -2.59 -26.04
C VAL A 271 7.20 -3.72 -25.02
N SER A 272 6.15 -3.80 -24.22
CA SER A 272 5.81 -4.99 -23.43
C SER A 272 4.65 -5.74 -24.08
N TYR A 273 4.77 -7.05 -24.09
CA TYR A 273 3.75 -7.96 -24.63
C TYR A 273 3.90 -9.35 -24.01
N VAL A 274 2.80 -10.09 -23.92
CA VAL A 274 2.83 -11.50 -23.54
C VAL A 274 3.19 -12.32 -24.78
N ASN A 275 4.24 -13.15 -24.69
CA ASN A 275 4.55 -14.09 -25.76
C ASN A 275 3.65 -15.33 -25.64
N GLU A 276 2.75 -15.52 -26.59
CA GLU A 276 1.83 -16.66 -26.61
C GLU A 276 2.51 -18.01 -26.93
N PHE A 277 3.72 -17.96 -27.50
CA PHE A 277 4.50 -19.15 -27.83
C PHE A 277 5.36 -19.65 -26.67
N ASP A 278 5.42 -18.90 -25.58
CA ASP A 278 6.05 -19.36 -24.34
C ASP A 278 5.10 -20.25 -23.56
N GLU A 279 5.59 -21.41 -23.11
CA GLU A 279 4.82 -22.35 -22.28
C GLU A 279 4.30 -21.68 -20.99
N GLU A 280 5.06 -20.74 -20.45
CA GLU A 280 4.74 -20.02 -19.21
C GLU A 280 4.00 -18.68 -19.45
N LYS A 281 3.75 -18.28 -20.71
CA LYS A 281 3.15 -16.97 -21.08
C LYS A 281 3.79 -15.79 -20.33
N ILE A 282 5.12 -15.79 -20.30
CA ILE A 282 5.90 -14.75 -19.62
C ILE A 282 5.74 -13.43 -20.38
N GLU A 283 5.81 -12.35 -19.64
CA GLU A 283 5.82 -11.01 -20.19
C GLU A 283 7.20 -10.63 -20.70
N HIS A 284 7.28 -10.24 -21.97
CA HIS A 284 8.50 -9.80 -22.62
C HIS A 284 8.55 -8.30 -22.69
N CYS A 285 9.76 -7.76 -22.65
CA CYS A 285 10.04 -6.35 -22.91
C CYS A 285 11.19 -6.26 -23.91
N SER A 286 11.00 -5.54 -25.01
CA SER A 286 12.03 -5.36 -26.04
C SER A 286 11.94 -4.00 -26.71
N GLY A 287 12.97 -3.65 -27.48
CA GLY A 287 12.90 -2.52 -28.40
C GLY A 287 11.93 -2.81 -29.56
N ILE A 288 11.36 -1.76 -30.15
CA ILE A 288 10.40 -1.90 -31.25
C ILE A 288 10.95 -2.75 -32.43
N ASP A 289 12.23 -2.59 -32.78
CA ASP A 289 12.79 -3.29 -33.94
C ASP A 289 12.97 -4.80 -33.68
N ASP A 290 13.32 -5.18 -32.45
CA ASP A 290 13.37 -6.58 -32.02
C ASP A 290 11.97 -7.18 -31.98
N PHE A 291 10.98 -6.43 -31.47
CA PHE A 291 9.58 -6.84 -31.51
C PHE A 291 9.07 -7.07 -32.92
N LEU A 292 9.35 -6.17 -33.87
CA LEU A 292 8.97 -6.36 -35.27
C LEU A 292 9.68 -7.56 -35.91
N THR A 293 10.95 -7.79 -35.58
CA THR A 293 11.70 -8.96 -36.04
C THR A 293 11.05 -10.25 -35.54
N PHE A 294 10.73 -10.31 -34.25
CA PHE A 294 10.00 -11.42 -33.63
C PHE A 294 8.63 -11.62 -34.29
N ALA A 295 7.86 -10.54 -34.46
CA ALA A 295 6.52 -10.58 -35.04
C ALA A 295 6.54 -11.15 -36.48
N LYS A 296 7.51 -10.74 -37.29
CA LYS A 296 7.69 -11.21 -38.67
C LYS A 296 7.99 -12.71 -38.76
N GLN A 297 8.65 -13.27 -37.76
CA GLN A 297 9.03 -14.68 -37.72
C GLN A 297 7.88 -15.59 -37.28
N HIS A 298 6.93 -15.09 -36.48
CA HIS A 298 5.95 -15.92 -35.80
C HIS A 298 4.49 -15.69 -36.23
N TYR A 299 4.14 -14.52 -36.76
CA TYR A 299 2.76 -14.17 -37.11
C TYR A 299 2.50 -14.17 -38.62
N ALA A 300 1.24 -14.32 -39.01
CA ALA A 300 0.86 -14.25 -40.42
C ALA A 300 1.07 -12.83 -40.99
N GLU A 301 1.26 -12.71 -42.30
CA GLU A 301 1.59 -11.43 -42.96
C GLU A 301 0.59 -10.30 -42.62
N LYS A 302 -0.70 -10.63 -42.53
CA LYS A 302 -1.73 -9.66 -42.15
C LYS A 302 -1.51 -9.12 -40.72
N GLU A 303 -1.26 -9.99 -39.75
CA GLU A 303 -1.06 -9.63 -38.34
C GLU A 303 0.25 -8.86 -38.15
N TYR A 304 1.32 -9.30 -38.83
CA TYR A 304 2.57 -8.56 -38.90
C TYR A 304 2.37 -7.14 -39.44
N ARG A 305 1.57 -6.99 -40.51
CA ARG A 305 1.26 -5.66 -41.07
C ARG A 305 0.47 -4.78 -40.12
N GLU A 306 -0.43 -5.37 -39.33
CA GLU A 306 -1.15 -4.66 -38.26
C GLU A 306 -0.18 -4.14 -37.18
N PHE A 307 0.84 -4.93 -36.80
CA PHE A 307 1.90 -4.48 -35.88
C PHE A 307 2.78 -3.36 -36.47
N GLU A 308 3.13 -3.43 -37.76
CA GLU A 308 3.88 -2.34 -38.43
C GLU A 308 3.12 -1.01 -38.38
N LEU A 309 1.81 -1.05 -38.69
CA LEU A 309 0.94 0.14 -38.65
C LEU A 309 0.80 0.69 -37.23
N LEU A 310 0.67 -0.19 -36.24
CA LEU A 310 0.62 0.17 -34.83
C LEU A 310 1.93 0.84 -34.39
N VAL A 311 3.08 0.28 -34.75
CA VAL A 311 4.39 0.89 -34.46
C VAL A 311 4.51 2.27 -35.11
N ALA A 312 4.04 2.45 -36.34
CA ALA A 312 4.04 3.76 -36.99
C ALA A 312 3.17 4.77 -36.24
N LEU A 313 1.97 4.36 -35.81
CA LEU A 313 1.08 5.17 -34.96
C LEU A 313 1.76 5.56 -33.64
N VAL A 314 2.39 4.60 -32.97
CA VAL A 314 3.09 4.81 -31.70
C VAL A 314 4.26 5.78 -31.86
N LYS A 315 5.11 5.58 -32.89
CA LYS A 315 6.19 6.51 -33.20
C LYS A 315 5.66 7.93 -33.39
N SER A 316 4.52 8.09 -34.07
CA SER A 316 3.92 9.40 -34.26
C SER A 316 3.40 10.04 -32.97
N ARG A 317 2.67 9.26 -32.15
CA ARG A 317 2.15 9.73 -30.86
C ARG A 317 3.25 10.10 -29.87
N ILE A 318 4.22 9.21 -29.68
CA ILE A 318 5.22 9.32 -28.62
C ILE A 318 6.32 10.32 -28.99
N LEU A 319 6.80 10.30 -30.24
CA LEU A 319 7.88 11.17 -30.71
C LEU A 319 7.37 12.49 -31.30
N GLY A 320 6.06 12.63 -31.54
CA GLY A 320 5.47 13.81 -32.18
C GLY A 320 5.93 14.02 -33.63
N LYS A 321 6.24 12.93 -34.33
CA LYS A 321 6.75 12.93 -35.71
C LYS A 321 5.79 12.28 -36.70
#